data_AF-L9L6Q2-F1
#
_entry.id   AF-L9L6Q2-F1
#
_cell.length_a   1.000
_cell.length_b   1.000
_cell.length_c   1.000
_cell.angle_alpha   90.00
_cell.angle_beta   90.00
_cell.angle_gamma   90.00
#
_symmetry.space_group_name_H-M   'P 1'
#
loop_
_entity.id
_entity.type
_entity.pdbx_description
1 polymer ?
#
loop_
_entity_poly.entity_id
_entity_poly.type
_entity_poly.pdbx_seq_one_letter_code
_entity_poly.pdbx_strand_id
1 'polypeptide(L)'
;MGVYKYIQELWRKQQSDVMCFLLRVCCGQYRQLSALHRAPHPTWPDKARRLGYKAKQGYVIHRIHVQRGGRKCPVPKGAAYSKPVHHGLNLLKFARSLQSVSEE
;
A
#
# COMPACT_ATOMS: atom_id res chain seq x y z
N MET A 1 22.34 19.03 8.80
CA MET A 1 22.02 17.59 8.61
C MET A 1 21.06 17.18 9.72
N GLY A 2 19.74 17.18 9.48
CA GLY A 2 18.76 16.95 10.55
C GLY A 2 18.42 15.46 10.77
N VAL A 3 17.74 15.16 11.88
CA VAL A 3 17.25 13.81 12.25
C VAL A 3 16.50 13.13 11.09
N TYR A 4 15.71 13.89 10.33
CA TYR A 4 14.95 13.39 9.18
C TYR A 4 15.83 12.78 8.08
N LYS A 5 17.05 13.30 7.88
CA LYS A 5 17.98 12.73 6.90
C LYS A 5 18.41 11.32 7.30
N TYR A 6 18.71 11.07 8.58
CA TYR A 6 19.07 9.75 9.08
C TYR A 6 17.91 8.76 9.01
N ILE A 7 16.68 9.22 9.34
CA ILE A 7 15.46 8.42 9.17
C ILE A 7 15.30 8.03 7.70
N GLN A 8 15.49 8.96 6.77
CA GLN A 8 15.40 8.68 5.35
C GLN A 8 16.43 7.64 4.90
N GLU A 9 17.68 7.73 5.35
CA GLU A 9 18.74 6.77 5.01
C GLU A 9 18.40 5.35 5.48
N LEU A 10 17.86 5.23 6.70
CA LEU A 10 17.45 3.96 7.27
C LEU A 10 16.28 3.34 6.48
N TRP A 11 15.31 4.14 6.03
CA TRP A 11 14.23 3.68 5.15
C TRP A 11 14.66 3.36 3.71
N ARG A 12 15.82 3.87 3.24
CA ARG A 12 16.41 3.44 1.96
C ARG A 12 16.96 2.00 2.06
N LYS A 13 17.46 1.60 3.23
CA LYS A 13 18.01 0.25 3.49
C LYS A 13 16.98 -0.69 4.12
N GLN A 14 15.84 -0.88 3.46
CA GLN A 14 14.74 -1.74 3.95
C GLN A 14 15.11 -3.21 4.15
N GLN A 15 16.14 -3.71 3.45
CA GLN A 15 16.58 -5.10 3.55
C GLN A 15 17.56 -5.36 4.71
N SER A 16 17.97 -4.32 5.45
CA SER A 16 18.78 -4.50 6.66
C SER A 16 18.02 -5.28 7.73
N ASP A 17 18.75 -6.02 8.58
CA ASP A 17 18.14 -6.88 9.61
C ASP A 17 17.20 -6.11 10.54
N VAL A 18 17.60 -4.89 10.92
CA VAL A 18 16.80 -4.00 11.77
C VAL A 18 15.48 -3.62 11.09
N MET A 19 15.51 -3.22 9.82
CA MET A 19 14.29 -2.84 9.09
C MET A 19 13.40 -4.04 8.80
N CYS A 20 13.98 -5.15 8.36
CA CYS A 20 13.26 -6.39 8.12
C CYS A 20 12.51 -6.85 9.37
N PHE A 21 13.17 -6.81 10.53
CA PHE A 21 12.57 -7.15 11.82
C PHE A 21 11.37 -6.23 12.16
N LEU A 22 11.57 -4.92 12.11
CA LEU A 22 10.52 -3.94 12.42
C LEU A 22 9.32 -4.05 11.46
N LEU A 23 9.56 -4.17 10.16
CA LEU A 23 8.51 -4.31 9.16
C LEU A 23 7.72 -5.61 9.32
N ARG A 24 8.38 -6.70 9.73
CA ARG A 24 7.72 -7.98 9.99
C ARG A 24 6.78 -7.90 11.18
N VAL A 25 7.21 -7.28 12.28
CA VAL A 25 6.37 -7.04 13.47
C VAL A 25 5.16 -6.16 13.11
N CYS A 26 5.38 -5.03 12.42
CA CYS A 26 4.31 -4.13 12.00
C CYS A 26 3.31 -4.83 11.06
N CYS A 27 3.79 -5.59 10.09
CA CYS A 27 2.94 -6.34 9.15
C CYS A 27 2.07 -7.37 9.88
N GLY A 28 2.60 -8.03 10.92
CA GLY A 28 1.84 -8.92 11.78
C GLY A 28 0.66 -8.23 12.45
N GLN A 29 0.89 -7.04 13.04
CA GLN A 29 -0.16 -6.24 13.66
C GLN A 29 -1.21 -5.77 12.64
N TYR A 30 -0.79 -5.33 11.45
CA TYR A 30 -1.72 -4.80 10.44
C TYR A 30 -2.67 -5.84 9.88
N ARG A 31 -2.30 -7.12 9.91
CA ARG A 31 -3.18 -8.23 9.48
C ARG A 31 -4.34 -8.48 10.43
N GLN A 32 -4.22 -8.09 11.70
CA GLN A 32 -5.27 -8.27 12.71
C GLN A 32 -6.29 -7.11 12.70
N LEU A 33 -5.91 -5.96 12.12
CA LEU A 33 -6.75 -4.77 12.05
C LEU A 33 -7.70 -4.82 10.85
N SER A 34 -8.73 -3.97 10.87
CA SER A 34 -9.63 -3.79 9.73
C SER A 34 -8.91 -3.27 8.49
N ALA A 35 -9.49 -3.57 7.31
CA ALA A 35 -8.93 -3.19 6.01
C ALA A 35 -8.66 -1.68 5.91
N LEU A 36 -9.53 -0.85 6.47
CA LEU A 36 -9.35 0.58 6.67
C LEU A 36 -9.42 0.88 8.17
N HIS A 37 -8.38 1.52 8.71
CA HIS A 37 -8.36 2.01 10.09
C HIS A 37 -7.57 3.30 10.22
N ARG A 38 -7.91 4.10 11.23
CA ARG A 38 -7.22 5.37 11.51
C ARG A 38 -5.94 5.10 12.30
N ALA A 39 -4.85 5.72 11.90
CA ALA A 39 -3.60 5.74 12.66
C ALA A 39 -3.49 7.07 13.41
N PRO A 40 -3.04 7.07 14.68
CA PRO A 40 -2.91 8.31 15.45
C PRO A 40 -1.75 9.19 14.94
N HIS A 41 -0.67 8.59 14.45
CA HIS A 41 0.53 9.28 13.97
C HIS A 41 1.11 8.58 12.72
N PRO A 42 1.87 9.29 11.85
CA PRO A 42 2.54 8.67 10.71
C PRO A 42 3.63 7.70 11.18
N THR A 43 3.70 6.52 10.56
CA THR A 43 4.80 5.56 10.78
C THR A 43 6.12 6.06 10.21
N TRP A 44 6.07 6.75 9.07
CA TRP A 44 7.22 7.36 8.42
C TRP A 44 7.07 8.89 8.40
N PRO A 45 7.50 9.59 9.46
CA PRO A 45 7.27 11.03 9.59
C PRO A 45 8.04 11.86 8.56
N ASP A 46 9.24 11.43 8.14
CA ASP A 46 10.02 12.11 7.07
C ASP A 46 9.25 12.13 5.74
N LYS A 47 8.77 10.97 5.28
CA LYS A 47 7.99 10.88 4.03
C LYS A 47 6.67 11.64 4.12
N ALA A 48 5.95 11.53 5.25
CA ALA A 48 4.70 12.26 5.45
C ALA A 48 4.91 13.78 5.32
N ARG A 49 5.95 14.33 5.96
CA ARG A 49 6.29 15.77 5.84
C ARG A 49 6.60 16.18 4.40
N ARG A 50 7.32 15.34 3.65
CA ARG A 50 7.62 15.60 2.23
C ARG A 50 6.37 15.65 1.35
N LEU A 51 5.36 14.86 1.69
CA LEU A 51 4.05 14.87 1.00
C LEU A 51 3.11 15.99 1.50
N GLY A 52 3.55 16.82 2.44
CA GLY A 52 2.78 17.99 2.91
C GLY A 52 2.02 17.78 4.23
N TYR A 53 2.21 16.64 4.92
CA TYR A 53 1.65 16.45 6.26
C TYR A 53 2.27 17.45 7.25
N LYS A 54 1.40 18.13 8.02
CA LYS A 54 1.80 18.95 9.17
C LYS A 54 1.10 18.40 10.41
N ALA A 55 1.80 18.34 11.53
CA ALA A 55 1.22 17.94 12.81
C ALA A 55 0.40 19.10 13.40
N LYS A 56 -0.74 19.40 12.78
CA LYS A 56 -1.75 20.35 13.25
C LYS A 56 -3.13 19.69 13.19
N GLN A 57 -4.08 20.23 13.96
CA GLN A 57 -5.47 19.80 13.88
C GLN A 57 -5.98 19.94 12.43
N GLY A 58 -6.76 18.97 11.98
CA GLY A 58 -7.27 18.89 10.60
C GLY A 58 -6.51 17.92 9.68
N TYR A 59 -5.30 17.48 10.02
CA TYR A 59 -4.65 16.36 9.32
C TYR A 59 -5.00 15.03 10.00
N VAL A 60 -5.32 14.03 9.18
CA VAL A 60 -5.61 12.67 9.62
C VAL A 60 -4.85 11.68 8.73
N ILE A 61 -4.47 10.55 9.31
CA ILE A 61 -3.79 9.47 8.60
C ILE A 61 -4.62 8.20 8.75
N HIS A 62 -4.92 7.59 7.61
CA HIS A 62 -5.53 6.27 7.53
C HIS A 62 -4.54 5.26 6.97
N ARG A 63 -4.70 4.00 7.36
CA ARG A 63 -4.01 2.86 6.77
C ARG A 63 -5.03 2.00 6.07
N ILE A 64 -4.66 1.58 4.85
CA ILE A 64 -5.51 0.79 3.96
C ILE A 64 -4.71 -0.41 3.46
N HIS A 65 -5.35 -1.58 3.43
CA HIS A 65 -4.82 -2.78 2.81
C HIS A 65 -5.49 -3.03 1.46
N VAL A 66 -4.68 -3.18 0.41
CA VAL A 66 -5.11 -3.62 -0.93
C VAL A 66 -4.50 -4.98 -1.25
N GLN A 67 -5.32 -5.88 -1.80
CA GLN A 67 -4.87 -7.20 -2.23
C GLN A 67 -3.80 -7.09 -3.33
N ARG A 68 -2.72 -7.86 -3.18
CA ARG A 68 -1.64 -7.93 -4.18
C ARG A 68 -2.08 -8.78 -5.38
N GLY A 69 -1.51 -8.46 -6.55
CA GLY A 69 -1.68 -9.24 -7.77
C GLY A 69 -2.62 -8.59 -8.79
N GLY A 70 -2.88 -9.33 -9.86
CA GLY A 70 -3.85 -8.94 -10.89
C GLY A 70 -5.28 -9.22 -10.48
N ARG A 71 -6.23 -8.78 -11.31
CA ARG A 71 -7.65 -9.08 -11.15
C ARG A 71 -8.08 -10.06 -12.22
N LYS A 72 -8.94 -11.01 -11.86
CA LYS A 72 -9.61 -11.88 -12.82
C LYS A 72 -10.77 -11.14 -13.47
N CYS A 73 -11.00 -11.36 -14.76
CA CYS A 73 -12.19 -10.86 -15.43
C CYS A 73 -13.46 -11.43 -14.76
N PRO A 74 -14.43 -10.59 -14.36
CA PRO A 74 -15.66 -11.07 -13.72
C PRO A 74 -16.59 -11.69 -14.78
N VAL A 75 -16.36 -12.96 -15.10
CA VAL A 75 -17.15 -13.73 -16.07
C VAL A 75 -17.76 -14.96 -15.40
N PRO A 76 -19.09 -15.19 -15.52
CA PRO A 76 -19.71 -16.40 -15.00
C PRO A 76 -19.03 -17.65 -15.54
N LYS A 77 -18.68 -18.59 -14.65
CA LYS A 77 -18.00 -19.85 -14.98
C LYS A 77 -16.67 -19.72 -15.74
N GLY A 78 -16.14 -18.51 -15.91
CA GLY A 78 -14.95 -18.27 -16.74
C GLY A 78 -15.18 -18.57 -18.23
N ALA A 79 -16.41 -18.48 -18.72
CA ALA A 79 -16.73 -18.68 -20.13
C ALA A 79 -16.98 -17.33 -20.80
N ALA A 80 -16.01 -16.85 -21.59
CA ALA A 80 -16.20 -15.68 -22.44
C ALA A 80 -16.87 -16.11 -23.75
N TYR A 81 -18.06 -15.58 -24.05
CA TYR A 81 -18.84 -15.90 -25.26
C TYR A 81 -18.57 -14.93 -26.43
N SER A 82 -17.46 -14.21 -26.36
CA SER A 82 -17.07 -13.14 -27.29
C SER A 82 -16.14 -13.64 -28.41
N LYS A 83 -15.57 -12.74 -29.21
CA LYS A 83 -14.51 -13.09 -30.18
C LYS A 83 -13.25 -13.57 -29.43
N PRO A 84 -12.43 -14.48 -30.02
CA PRO A 84 -11.22 -15.05 -29.42
C PRO A 84 -10.29 -14.04 -28.70
N VAL A 85 -10.18 -12.83 -29.23
CA VAL A 85 -9.39 -11.72 -28.66
C VAL A 85 -9.81 -11.36 -27.23
N HIS A 86 -11.08 -11.55 -26.87
CA HIS A 86 -11.66 -11.19 -25.57
C HIS A 86 -11.79 -12.38 -24.59
N HIS A 87 -11.18 -13.54 -24.89
CA HIS A 87 -11.22 -14.71 -23.99
C HIS A 87 -10.19 -14.65 -22.84
N GLY A 88 -9.41 -13.57 -22.74
CA GLY A 88 -8.43 -13.41 -21.66
C GLY A 88 -9.09 -13.18 -20.30
N LEU A 89 -8.85 -14.07 -19.33
CA LEU A 89 -9.47 -14.00 -17.99
C LEU A 89 -8.49 -13.67 -16.86
N ASN A 90 -7.35 -14.35 -16.80
CA ASN A 90 -6.46 -14.32 -15.63
C ASN A 90 -5.29 -13.32 -15.75
N LEU A 91 -4.78 -13.06 -16.96
CA LEU A 91 -3.57 -12.27 -17.20
C LEU A 91 -3.87 -10.78 -17.44
N LEU A 92 -5.00 -10.29 -16.91
CA LEU A 92 -5.39 -8.90 -17.04
C LEU A 92 -4.63 -8.04 -16.03
N LYS A 93 -3.99 -6.99 -16.54
CA LYS A 93 -3.32 -5.97 -15.72
C LYS A 93 -4.29 -4.82 -15.49
N PHE A 94 -4.39 -4.35 -14.25
CA PHE A 94 -5.17 -3.17 -13.96
C PHE A 94 -4.46 -1.93 -14.53
N ALA A 95 -5.23 -0.98 -15.06
CA ALA A 95 -4.67 0.21 -15.69
C ALA A 95 -4.04 1.18 -14.68
N ARG A 96 -4.52 1.18 -13.43
CA ARG A 96 -4.03 2.08 -12.37
C ARG A 96 -3.09 1.35 -11.41
N SER A 97 -2.30 2.12 -10.66
CA SER A 97 -1.44 1.58 -9.62
C SER A 97 -2.24 1.17 -8.38
N LEU A 98 -1.71 0.23 -7.59
CA LEU A 98 -2.32 -0.14 -6.30
C LEU A 98 -2.37 1.04 -5.32
N GLN A 99 -1.48 2.03 -5.46
CA GLN A 99 -1.53 3.25 -4.66
C GLN A 99 -2.77 4.07 -4.99
N SER A 100 -3.08 4.28 -6.28
CA SER A 100 -4.31 4.97 -6.68
C SER A 100 -5.56 4.24 -6.21
N VAL A 101 -5.58 2.89 -6.27
CA VAL A 101 -6.68 2.08 -5.73
C VAL A 101 -6.82 2.20 -4.21
N SER A 102 -5.73 2.49 -3.49
CA SER A 102 -5.80 2.69 -2.04
C SER A 102 -6.26 4.10 -1.65
N GLU A 103 -6.18 5.06 -2.56
CA GLU A 103 -6.58 6.45 -2.35
C GLU A 103 -8.05 6.71 -2.76
N GLU A 104 -8.60 5.87 -3.64
CA GLU A 104 -10.00 5.83 -4.08
C GLU A 104 -10.92 5.17 -3.04
#